data_AF-A0A523MN62-F1
#
_entry.id   AF-A0A523MN62-F1
#
_cell.length_a   1.000
_cell.length_b   1.000
_cell.length_c   1.000
_cell.angle_alpha   90.00
_cell.angle_beta   90.00
_cell.angle_gamma   90.00
#
_symmetry.space_group_name_H-M   'P 1'
#
loop_
_entity.id
_entity.type
_entity.pdbx_description
1 polymer ?
#
loop_
_entity_poly.entity_id
_entity_poly.type
_entity_poly.pdbx_seq_one_letter_code
_entity_poly.pdbx_strand_id
1 'polypeptide(L)'
;MNPVGRIGLIVTVTAVAIHFTGVAYAQADFEGIWNPQHPPRMGQPDPASVRLTPEGQAEYESYGPDKDPTLRCLMPGIPLGLVDPYPLEIVQQDHQILLLYEHFHQVRRIFMDGREAPDHWLPSIGGYSTGHWEGETLVVRTTLMSPDNYTWTNGFPYSGDEDAYVIERYRRDGDELTFTGEVHDPRYYEEPYVVNGRWNFAPDGEIWEYECIPEFGGIQ
;
A
#
# COMPACT_ATOMS: atom_id res chain seq x y z
N MET A 1 -35.80 -72.13 -24.86
CA MET A 1 -35.81 -70.66 -24.68
C MET A 1 -34.49 -70.29 -24.01
N ASN A 2 -33.61 -69.58 -24.73
CA ASN A 2 -32.22 -69.29 -24.34
C ASN A 2 -32.13 -68.27 -23.18
N PRO A 3 -31.15 -68.38 -22.27
CA PRO A 3 -30.83 -67.30 -21.35
C PRO A 3 -29.92 -66.26 -22.04
N VAL A 4 -30.36 -64.99 -22.00
CA VAL A 4 -29.58 -63.84 -22.48
C VAL A 4 -28.59 -63.44 -21.37
N GLY A 5 -27.30 -63.62 -21.63
CA GLY A 5 -26.23 -63.13 -20.75
C GLY A 5 -26.02 -61.62 -20.94
N ARG A 6 -26.07 -60.85 -19.85
CA ARG A 6 -25.66 -59.43 -19.82
C ARG A 6 -24.18 -59.36 -19.46
N ILE A 7 -23.36 -58.86 -20.38
CA ILE A 7 -21.95 -58.53 -20.14
C ILE A 7 -21.91 -57.10 -19.61
N GLY A 8 -21.51 -56.92 -18.34
CA GLY A 8 -21.23 -55.61 -17.77
C GLY A 8 -19.78 -55.21 -18.04
N LEU A 9 -19.57 -54.10 -18.76
CA LEU A 9 -18.26 -53.49 -18.97
C LEU A 9 -17.90 -52.65 -17.73
N ILE A 10 -16.88 -53.06 -16.99
CA ILE A 10 -16.31 -52.27 -15.89
C ILE A 10 -15.29 -51.31 -16.50
N VAL A 11 -15.59 -50.01 -16.49
CA VAL A 11 -14.64 -48.95 -16.86
C VAL A 11 -13.97 -48.46 -15.58
N THR A 12 -12.72 -48.86 -15.36
CA THR A 12 -11.88 -48.30 -14.31
C THR A 12 -11.37 -46.93 -14.74
N VAL A 13 -11.87 -45.87 -14.08
CA VAL A 13 -11.35 -44.51 -14.21
C VAL A 13 -10.18 -44.37 -13.24
N THR A 14 -8.96 -44.35 -13.77
CA THR A 14 -7.76 -44.08 -12.98
C THR A 14 -7.66 -42.57 -12.75
N ALA A 15 -7.94 -42.11 -11.54
CA ALA A 15 -7.72 -40.72 -11.15
C ALA A 15 -6.21 -40.43 -11.16
N VAL A 16 -5.76 -39.61 -12.11
CA VAL A 16 -4.40 -39.07 -12.10
C VAL A 16 -4.38 -37.91 -11.12
N ALA A 17 -3.75 -38.12 -9.96
CA ALA A 17 -3.50 -37.05 -9.00
C ALA A 17 -2.43 -36.10 -9.58
N ILE A 18 -2.88 -34.97 -10.12
CA ILE A 18 -2.00 -33.86 -10.52
C ILE A 18 -1.45 -33.25 -9.23
N HIS A 19 -0.17 -33.53 -8.93
CA HIS A 19 0.52 -32.92 -7.82
C HIS A 19 0.97 -31.52 -8.27
N PHE A 20 0.28 -30.49 -7.81
CA PHE A 20 0.78 -29.13 -7.88
C PHE A 20 1.96 -29.00 -6.91
N THR A 21 3.18 -29.14 -7.40
CA THR A 21 4.37 -28.69 -6.67
C THR A 21 4.45 -27.18 -6.78
N GLY A 22 3.58 -26.49 -6.05
CA GLY A 22 3.79 -25.07 -5.75
C GLY A 22 5.06 -24.98 -4.90
N VAL A 23 6.09 -24.28 -5.39
CA VAL A 23 7.21 -23.89 -4.55
C VAL A 23 6.61 -22.93 -3.52
N ALA A 24 6.45 -23.40 -2.28
CA ALA A 24 6.15 -22.51 -1.16
C ALA A 24 7.40 -21.66 -0.95
N TYR A 25 7.39 -20.44 -1.48
CA TYR A 25 8.39 -19.45 -1.10
C TYR A 25 8.18 -19.12 0.37
N ALA A 26 9.26 -19.19 1.16
CA ALA A 26 9.23 -18.62 2.50
C ALA A 26 8.89 -17.13 2.35
N GLN A 27 7.90 -16.65 3.09
CA GLN A 27 7.56 -15.24 3.11
C GLN A 27 8.78 -14.45 3.58
N ALA A 28 9.03 -13.30 2.96
CA ALA A 28 10.15 -12.47 3.36
C ALA A 28 9.88 -11.89 4.75
N ASP A 29 10.90 -11.94 5.60
CA ASP A 29 10.88 -11.32 6.92
C ASP A 29 11.21 -9.83 6.78
N PHE A 30 10.26 -8.98 7.14
CA PHE A 30 10.38 -7.52 7.18
C PHE A 30 10.37 -6.99 8.61
N GLU A 31 10.27 -7.86 9.63
CA GLU A 31 10.11 -7.44 11.02
C GLU A 31 11.27 -6.57 11.51
N GLY A 32 10.92 -5.55 12.31
CA GLY A 32 11.87 -4.63 12.94
C GLY A 32 11.75 -3.19 12.47
N ILE A 33 12.75 -2.38 12.82
CA ILE A 33 12.76 -0.93 12.59
C ILE A 33 13.53 -0.60 11.33
N TRP A 34 13.01 0.36 10.58
CA TRP A 34 13.48 0.77 9.26
C TRP A 34 13.62 2.28 9.18
N ASN A 35 14.83 2.75 8.87
CA ASN A 35 15.12 4.16 8.68
C ASN A 35 14.94 4.54 7.21
N PRO A 36 14.12 5.55 6.88
CA PRO A 36 13.93 5.98 5.51
C PRO A 36 15.22 6.51 4.90
N GLN A 37 15.46 6.17 3.64
CA GLN A 37 16.39 6.90 2.80
C GLN A 37 15.66 8.09 2.20
N HIS A 38 16.33 9.24 2.10
CA HIS A 38 15.76 10.46 1.52
C HIS A 38 16.35 10.71 0.12
N PRO A 39 15.85 10.04 -0.93
CA PRO A 39 16.22 10.39 -2.29
C PRO A 39 15.70 11.81 -2.64
N PRO A 40 16.18 12.42 -3.73
CA PRO A 40 15.65 13.68 -4.22
C PRO A 40 14.11 13.65 -4.30
N ARG A 41 13.45 14.73 -3.86
CA ARG A 41 11.99 14.85 -3.79
C ARG A 41 11.30 13.74 -2.99
N MET A 42 12.01 13.10 -2.04
CA MET A 42 11.50 11.95 -1.27
C MET A 42 11.02 10.79 -2.17
N GLY A 43 11.56 10.67 -3.39
CA GLY A 43 11.21 9.59 -4.31
C GLY A 43 9.92 9.82 -5.10
N GLN A 44 9.34 11.02 -4.99
CA GLN A 44 8.25 11.48 -5.83
C GLN A 44 8.69 11.70 -7.29
N PRO A 45 7.77 11.51 -8.25
CA PRO A 45 8.02 11.88 -9.63
C PRO A 45 8.22 13.39 -9.76
N ASP A 46 8.79 13.81 -10.89
CA ASP A 46 8.72 15.21 -11.28
C ASP A 46 7.24 15.57 -11.54
N PRO A 47 6.65 16.60 -10.93
CA PRO A 47 5.27 16.98 -11.21
C PRO A 47 4.99 17.22 -12.68
N ALA A 48 5.97 17.72 -13.43
CA ALA A 48 5.86 17.90 -14.88
C ALA A 48 5.77 16.58 -15.66
N SER A 49 6.14 15.45 -15.04
CA SER A 49 6.02 14.10 -15.62
C SER A 49 4.70 13.41 -15.29
N VAL A 50 3.94 13.90 -14.31
CA VAL A 50 2.63 13.34 -13.95
C VAL A 50 1.58 13.95 -14.87
N ARG A 51 0.87 13.09 -15.59
CA ARG A 51 -0.14 13.52 -16.57
C ARG A 51 -1.50 13.56 -15.90
N LEU A 52 -1.94 14.77 -15.57
CA LEU A 52 -3.25 15.02 -14.97
C LEU A 52 -4.33 15.19 -16.05
N THR A 53 -5.54 14.74 -15.76
CA THR A 53 -6.73 15.12 -16.53
C THR A 53 -7.02 16.62 -16.31
N PRO A 54 -7.90 17.26 -17.10
CA PRO A 54 -8.32 18.63 -16.83
C PRO A 54 -8.91 18.83 -15.43
N GLU A 55 -9.62 17.84 -14.89
CA GLU A 55 -10.19 17.90 -13.55
C GLU A 55 -9.11 17.71 -12.47
N GLY A 56 -8.21 16.74 -12.66
CA GLY A 56 -7.06 16.54 -11.77
C GLY A 56 -6.12 17.74 -11.73
N GLN A 57 -5.92 18.43 -12.86
CA GLN A 57 -5.13 19.65 -12.93
C GLN A 57 -5.78 20.78 -12.13
N ALA A 58 -7.10 20.97 -12.25
CA ALA A 58 -7.81 21.97 -11.48
C ALA A 58 -7.76 21.68 -9.97
N GLU A 59 -7.87 20.42 -9.57
CA GLU A 59 -7.77 20.03 -8.17
C GLU A 59 -6.35 20.23 -7.63
N TYR A 60 -5.32 19.83 -8.37
CA TYR A 60 -3.91 20.05 -8.05
C TYR A 60 -3.58 21.54 -7.87
N GLU A 61 -4.07 22.40 -8.78
CA GLU A 61 -3.88 23.86 -8.70
C GLU A 61 -4.63 24.51 -7.53
N SER A 62 -5.65 23.84 -7.01
CA SER A 62 -6.41 24.31 -5.84
C SER A 62 -5.75 23.96 -4.51
N TYR A 63 -4.69 23.13 -4.52
CA TYR A 63 -3.98 22.75 -3.31
C TYR A 63 -3.33 23.96 -2.65
N GLY A 64 -3.52 24.08 -1.34
CA GLY A 64 -3.02 25.17 -0.52
C GLY A 64 -2.82 24.75 0.93
N PRO A 65 -2.28 25.63 1.79
CA PRO A 65 -2.04 25.32 3.20
C PRO A 65 -3.28 24.86 3.97
N ASP A 66 -4.47 25.34 3.61
CA ASP A 66 -5.75 24.92 4.20
C ASP A 66 -6.09 23.45 3.93
N LYS A 67 -5.54 22.89 2.85
CA LYS A 67 -5.71 21.50 2.43
C LYS A 67 -4.58 20.58 2.89
N ASP A 68 -3.48 21.12 3.39
CA ASP A 68 -2.35 20.33 3.86
C ASP A 68 -2.72 19.56 5.15
N PRO A 69 -2.71 18.21 5.14
CA PRO A 69 -3.02 17.42 6.34
C PRO A 69 -1.94 17.54 7.41
N THR A 70 -0.68 17.79 7.03
CA THR A 70 0.47 17.80 7.97
C THR A 70 0.36 18.97 8.96
N LEU A 71 -0.18 20.10 8.50
CA LEU A 71 -0.40 21.28 9.35
C LEU A 71 -1.50 21.06 10.40
N ARG A 72 -2.29 19.99 10.25
CA ARG A 72 -3.33 19.54 11.19
C ARG A 72 -2.91 18.28 11.95
N CYS A 73 -1.62 17.94 11.95
CA CYS A 73 -1.08 16.76 12.59
C CYS A 73 -1.64 15.44 12.04
N LEU A 74 -1.97 15.43 10.75
CA LEU A 74 -2.45 14.26 10.06
C LEU A 74 -1.38 13.80 9.07
N MET A 75 -1.12 12.50 9.05
CA MET A 75 -0.28 11.90 8.04
C MET A 75 -0.92 12.09 6.66
N PRO A 76 -0.18 12.53 5.65
CA PRO A 76 -0.70 12.60 4.29
C PRO A 76 -0.88 11.22 3.66
N GLY A 77 -1.57 11.19 2.52
CA GLY A 77 -2.05 9.94 1.92
C GLY A 77 -0.94 8.98 1.50
N ILE A 78 -1.26 7.68 1.56
CA ILE A 78 -0.49 6.62 0.90
C ILE A 78 -0.50 6.88 -0.61
N PRO A 79 0.60 6.68 -1.36
CA PRO A 79 1.85 6.02 -0.96
C PRO A 79 2.88 6.95 -0.32
N LEU A 80 2.59 8.23 -0.12
CA LEU A 80 3.61 9.17 0.29
C LEU A 80 3.79 9.32 1.80
N GLY A 81 2.79 8.91 2.60
CA GLY A 81 3.03 8.53 3.99
C GLY A 81 4.05 7.39 4.17
N LEU A 82 4.44 6.68 3.09
CA LEU A 82 5.51 5.67 3.15
C LEU A 82 6.89 6.31 3.10
N VAL A 83 7.10 7.34 2.27
CA VAL A 83 8.40 8.02 2.16
C VAL A 83 8.58 9.11 3.22
N ASP A 84 7.87 8.97 4.33
CA ASP A 84 7.96 9.84 5.48
C ASP A 84 9.41 9.92 5.98
N PRO A 85 9.90 11.09 6.44
CA PRO A 85 11.29 11.22 6.84
C PRO A 85 11.64 10.55 8.17
N TYR A 86 10.67 10.02 8.91
CA TYR A 86 10.90 9.39 10.20
C TYR A 86 10.94 7.85 10.11
N PRO A 87 11.57 7.17 11.08
CA PRO A 87 11.58 5.71 11.15
C PRO A 87 10.19 5.10 11.23
N LEU A 88 10.08 3.85 10.79
CA LEU A 88 8.89 3.02 10.99
C LEU A 88 9.28 1.64 11.53
N GLU A 89 8.40 1.04 12.32
CA GLU A 89 8.50 -0.34 12.76
C GLU A 89 7.50 -1.21 11.97
N ILE A 90 7.98 -2.34 11.46
CA ILE A 90 7.14 -3.36 10.83
C ILE A 90 6.97 -4.52 11.80
N VAL A 91 5.71 -4.83 12.11
CA VAL A 91 5.34 -6.02 12.89
C VAL A 91 4.58 -6.97 11.98
N GLN A 92 5.14 -8.15 11.72
CA GLN A 92 4.48 -9.18 10.91
C GLN A 92 3.74 -10.18 11.79
N GLN A 93 2.50 -10.51 11.40
CA GLN A 93 1.67 -11.51 12.05
C GLN A 93 1.02 -12.39 10.99
N ASP A 94 0.50 -13.56 11.39
CA ASP A 94 -0.05 -14.56 10.47
C ASP A 94 -1.15 -14.01 9.54
N HIS A 95 -1.96 -13.05 10.00
CA HIS A 95 -3.12 -12.53 9.27
C HIS A 95 -3.04 -11.04 8.94
N GLN A 96 -1.99 -10.36 9.39
CA GLN A 96 -1.83 -8.93 9.15
C GLN A 96 -0.37 -8.49 9.29
N ILE A 97 -0.02 -7.42 8.58
CA ILE A 97 1.23 -6.70 8.78
C ILE A 97 0.87 -5.31 9.31
N LEU A 98 1.55 -4.86 10.35
CA LEU A 98 1.40 -3.53 10.92
C LEU A 98 2.63 -2.70 10.58
N LEU A 99 2.40 -1.47 10.09
CA LEU A 99 3.42 -0.44 9.95
C LEU A 99 3.11 0.61 11.01
N LEU A 100 4.02 0.77 11.96
CA LEU A 100 3.94 1.74 13.05
C LEU A 100 4.89 2.87 12.71
N TYR A 101 4.34 4.04 12.40
CA TYR A 101 5.12 5.20 12.02
C TYR A 101 5.46 6.03 13.25
N GLU A 102 6.71 6.46 13.37
CA GLU A 102 7.09 7.44 14.38
C GLU A 102 6.33 8.76 14.16
N HIS A 103 6.30 9.24 12.91
CA HIS A 103 5.61 10.49 12.55
C HIS A 103 4.09 10.34 12.64
N PHE A 104 3.43 11.34 13.25
CA PHE A 104 1.98 11.40 13.47
C PHE A 104 1.38 10.24 14.28
N HIS A 105 2.21 9.36 14.86
CA HIS A 105 1.81 8.14 15.57
C HIS A 105 0.80 7.27 14.82
N GLN A 106 0.90 7.23 13.49
CA GLN A 106 -0.03 6.45 12.71
C GLN A 106 0.29 4.97 12.76
N VAL A 107 -0.77 4.16 12.73
CA VAL A 107 -0.67 2.72 12.57
C VAL A 107 -1.43 2.34 11.32
N ARG A 108 -0.70 1.80 10.35
CA ARG A 108 -1.31 1.19 9.17
C ARG A 108 -1.38 -0.31 9.36
N ARG A 109 -2.54 -0.87 9.00
CA ARG A 109 -2.78 -2.30 9.01
C ARG A 109 -2.99 -2.79 7.59
N ILE A 110 -2.27 -3.85 7.24
CA ILE A 110 -2.39 -4.54 5.97
C ILE A 110 -2.98 -5.92 6.27
N PHE A 111 -4.22 -6.17 5.82
CA PHE A 111 -4.87 -7.46 6.01
C PHE A 111 -4.33 -8.47 5.01
N MET A 112 -3.86 -9.63 5.50
CA MET A 112 -3.16 -10.64 4.67
C MET A 112 -4.04 -11.85 4.34
N ASP A 113 -5.32 -11.83 4.72
CA ASP A 113 -6.25 -12.97 4.59
C ASP A 113 -7.22 -12.85 3.40
N GLY A 114 -6.99 -11.89 2.50
CA GLY A 114 -7.75 -11.73 1.26
C GLY A 114 -9.18 -11.20 1.44
N ARG A 115 -9.52 -10.68 2.62
CA ARG A 115 -10.81 -10.00 2.84
C ARG A 115 -10.93 -8.73 1.99
N GLU A 116 -12.16 -8.36 1.66
CA GLU A 116 -12.46 -7.07 1.03
C GLU A 116 -12.83 -6.02 2.07
N ALA A 117 -12.76 -4.74 1.66
CA ALA A 117 -13.21 -3.63 2.49
C ALA A 117 -14.73 -3.79 2.78
N PRO A 118 -15.17 -3.71 4.04
CA PRO A 118 -16.59 -3.78 4.33
C PRO A 118 -17.36 -2.59 3.74
N ASP A 119 -18.54 -2.82 3.16
CA ASP A 119 -19.37 -1.79 2.50
C ASP A 119 -19.71 -0.55 3.36
N HIS A 120 -19.64 -0.68 4.69
CA HIS A 120 -19.94 0.40 5.63
C HIS A 120 -18.72 1.24 6.01
N TRP A 121 -17.53 0.91 5.51
CA TRP A 121 -16.32 1.68 5.79
C TRP A 121 -16.30 2.92 4.90
N LEU A 122 -16.11 4.06 5.55
CA LEU A 122 -15.94 5.34 4.85
C LEU A 122 -14.47 5.52 4.45
N PRO A 123 -14.20 6.31 3.40
CA PRO A 123 -12.84 6.72 3.08
C PRO A 123 -12.12 7.33 4.28
N SER A 124 -10.82 7.04 4.41
CA SER A 124 -9.99 7.51 5.50
C SER A 124 -8.60 7.92 5.01
N ILE A 125 -7.85 8.58 5.87
CA ILE A 125 -6.51 9.08 5.58
C ILE A 125 -5.55 7.95 5.17
N GLY A 126 -5.60 6.81 5.89
CA GLY A 126 -4.77 5.63 5.63
C GLY A 126 -5.40 4.61 4.68
N GLY A 127 -6.64 4.82 4.26
CA GLY A 127 -7.38 3.90 3.40
C GLY A 127 -7.63 2.51 4.00
N TYR A 128 -7.91 1.55 3.12
CA TYR A 128 -8.07 0.13 3.42
C TYR A 128 -7.04 -0.68 2.66
N SER A 129 -6.12 -1.33 3.37
CA SER A 129 -5.01 -2.08 2.76
C SER A 129 -5.16 -3.59 2.91
N THR A 130 -5.06 -4.28 1.79
CA THR A 130 -5.01 -5.76 1.70
C THR A 130 -3.73 -6.17 1.01
N GLY A 131 -3.08 -7.23 1.49
CA GLY A 131 -1.83 -7.71 0.91
C GLY A 131 -1.82 -9.19 0.60
N HIS A 132 -0.94 -9.55 -0.33
CA HIS A 132 -0.59 -10.93 -0.66
C HIS A 132 0.89 -11.03 -1.04
N TRP A 133 1.44 -12.24 -1.01
CA TRP A 133 2.82 -12.50 -1.38
C TRP A 133 2.93 -12.99 -2.82
N GLU A 134 3.82 -12.37 -3.60
CA GLU A 134 4.27 -12.82 -4.92
C GLU A 134 5.74 -13.24 -4.82
N GLY A 135 5.98 -14.50 -4.43
CA GLY A 135 7.31 -14.96 -4.05
C GLY A 135 7.78 -14.26 -2.77
N GLU A 136 8.89 -13.53 -2.85
CA GLU A 136 9.44 -12.72 -1.74
C GLU A 136 8.96 -11.26 -1.76
N THR A 137 8.09 -10.90 -2.70
CA THR A 137 7.56 -9.54 -2.82
C THR A 137 6.19 -9.47 -2.15
N LEU A 138 6.03 -8.56 -1.19
CA LEU A 138 4.72 -8.23 -0.65
C LEU A 138 4.03 -7.25 -1.60
N VAL A 139 2.87 -7.62 -2.11
CA VAL A 139 2.02 -6.74 -2.92
C VAL A 139 0.86 -6.29 -2.05
N VAL A 140 0.62 -4.98 -2.01
CA VAL A 140 -0.44 -4.37 -1.20
C VAL A 140 -1.33 -3.55 -2.12
N ARG A 141 -2.64 -3.70 -1.98
CA ARG A 141 -3.63 -2.84 -2.60
C ARG A 141 -4.28 -1.98 -1.53
N THR A 142 -4.34 -0.68 -1.75
CA THR A 142 -4.99 0.29 -0.87
C THR A 142 -6.14 0.98 -1.59
N THR A 143 -7.31 1.00 -0.96
CA THR A 143 -8.56 1.63 -1.44
C THR A 143 -9.13 2.56 -0.38
N LEU A 144 -10.32 3.16 -0.59
CA LEU A 144 -11.01 3.99 0.40
C LEU A 144 -10.13 5.13 0.96
N MET A 145 -9.33 5.75 0.09
CA MET A 145 -8.51 6.90 0.46
C MET A 145 -9.38 8.15 0.47
N SER A 146 -9.28 8.96 1.52
CA SER A 146 -10.08 10.18 1.64
C SER A 146 -9.73 11.19 0.53
N PRO A 147 -10.74 11.79 -0.15
CA PRO A 147 -10.51 12.89 -1.09
C PRO A 147 -10.06 14.18 -0.40
N ASP A 148 -10.28 14.30 0.91
CA ASP A 148 -9.80 15.41 1.72
C ASP A 148 -8.33 15.25 2.15
N ASN A 149 -7.67 14.19 1.64
CA ASN A 149 -6.27 13.90 1.90
C ASN A 149 -5.48 13.96 0.59
N TYR A 150 -4.34 14.64 0.63
CA TYR A 150 -3.44 14.78 -0.52
C TYR A 150 -2.19 13.95 -0.29
N THR A 151 -1.52 13.58 -1.37
CA THR A 151 -0.43 12.61 -1.29
C THR A 151 0.75 13.15 -0.45
N TRP A 152 1.15 14.43 -0.47
CA TRP A 152 2.03 15.11 0.52
C TRP A 152 2.04 16.61 0.14
N THR A 153 3.02 17.40 0.59
CA THR A 153 3.21 18.85 0.26
C THR A 153 3.31 19.20 -1.23
N ASN A 154 3.26 18.21 -2.13
CA ASN A 154 3.21 18.42 -3.58
C ASN A 154 1.78 18.61 -4.11
N GLY A 155 0.73 18.25 -3.36
CA GLY A 155 -0.66 18.52 -3.70
C GLY A 155 -1.34 17.56 -4.69
N PHE A 156 -0.74 16.40 -5.00
CA PHE A 156 -1.43 15.42 -5.86
C PHE A 156 -2.71 14.89 -5.18
N PRO A 157 -3.87 14.93 -5.87
CA PRO A 157 -5.16 14.60 -5.27
C PRO A 157 -5.56 13.13 -5.42
N TYR A 158 -6.58 12.73 -4.65
CA TYR A 158 -7.36 11.52 -4.86
C TYR A 158 -8.84 11.87 -4.96
N SER A 159 -9.55 11.25 -5.89
CA SER A 159 -10.99 11.47 -6.05
C SER A 159 -11.81 10.85 -4.93
N GLY A 160 -11.27 9.83 -4.27
CA GLY A 160 -12.00 8.99 -3.32
C GLY A 160 -13.02 8.05 -3.99
N ASP A 161 -13.01 7.97 -5.33
CA ASP A 161 -13.88 7.12 -6.12
C ASP A 161 -13.46 5.63 -5.97
N GLU A 162 -14.34 4.71 -6.36
CA GLU A 162 -14.11 3.26 -6.22
C GLU A 162 -12.95 2.73 -7.08
N ASP A 163 -12.61 3.44 -8.15
CA ASP A 163 -11.51 3.17 -9.05
C ASP A 163 -10.22 3.93 -8.68
N ALA A 164 -10.25 4.72 -7.59
CA ALA A 164 -9.06 5.28 -6.97
C ALA A 164 -8.41 4.26 -6.01
N TYR A 165 -7.23 3.77 -6.38
CA TYR A 165 -6.48 2.82 -5.56
C TYR A 165 -4.97 2.92 -5.77
N VAL A 166 -4.20 2.40 -4.81
CA VAL A 166 -2.73 2.32 -4.90
C VAL A 166 -2.32 0.85 -4.88
N ILE A 167 -1.38 0.49 -5.75
CA ILE A 167 -0.71 -0.81 -5.71
C ILE A 167 0.73 -0.61 -5.27
N GLU A 168 1.08 -1.18 -4.13
CA GLU A 168 2.41 -1.10 -3.56
C GLU A 168 3.12 -2.45 -3.68
N ARG A 169 4.44 -2.41 -3.90
CA ARG A 169 5.29 -3.60 -3.93
C ARG A 169 6.48 -3.38 -3.03
N TYR A 170 6.67 -4.25 -2.05
CA TYR A 170 7.79 -4.22 -1.12
C TYR A 170 8.70 -5.40 -1.34
N ARG A 171 10.02 -5.14 -1.38
CA ARG A 171 11.03 -6.18 -1.51
C ARG A 171 12.23 -5.88 -0.63
N ARG A 172 12.61 -6.85 0.20
CA ARG A 172 13.83 -6.80 1.02
C ARG A 172 14.98 -7.47 0.28
N ASP A 173 16.15 -6.85 0.34
CA ASP A 173 17.45 -7.38 -0.07
C ASP A 173 18.49 -7.05 1.00
N GLY A 174 18.79 -8.04 1.85
CA GLY A 174 19.64 -7.83 3.03
C GLY A 174 19.06 -6.79 4.00
N ASP A 175 19.81 -5.71 4.20
CA ASP A 175 19.44 -4.58 5.08
C ASP A 175 18.72 -3.45 4.33
N GLU A 176 18.32 -3.68 3.08
CA GLU A 176 17.57 -2.71 2.28
C GLU A 176 16.14 -3.20 2.05
N LEU A 177 15.15 -2.37 2.37
CA LEU A 177 13.76 -2.56 1.96
C LEU A 177 13.44 -1.54 0.88
N THR A 178 13.00 -2.00 -0.29
CA THR A 178 12.57 -1.15 -1.40
C THR A 178 11.06 -1.17 -1.53
N PHE A 179 10.47 -0.06 -1.94
CA PHE A 179 9.07 -0.03 -2.36
C PHE A 179 8.85 0.75 -3.66
N THR A 180 7.81 0.33 -4.37
CA THR A 180 7.15 1.14 -5.40
C THR A 180 5.66 1.26 -5.07
N GLY A 181 5.07 2.43 -5.30
CA GLY A 181 3.64 2.68 -5.16
C GLY A 181 3.10 3.26 -6.46
N GLU A 182 2.24 2.51 -7.13
CA GLU A 182 1.57 2.91 -8.36
C GLU A 182 0.17 3.43 -8.01
N VAL A 183 -0.08 4.69 -8.33
CA VAL A 183 -1.36 5.37 -8.04
C VAL A 183 -2.25 5.28 -9.27
N HIS A 184 -3.46 4.74 -9.08
CA HIS A 184 -4.49 4.64 -10.10
C HIS A 184 -5.69 5.48 -9.65
N ASP A 185 -6.06 6.48 -10.44
CA ASP A 185 -7.29 7.26 -10.26
C ASP A 185 -7.61 7.94 -11.59
N PRO A 186 -8.39 7.29 -12.47
CA PRO A 186 -8.59 7.74 -13.85
C PRO A 186 -9.39 9.05 -13.95
N ARG A 187 -10.01 9.49 -12.86
CA ARG A 187 -10.64 10.81 -12.81
C ARG A 187 -9.62 11.92 -12.81
N TYR A 188 -8.52 11.77 -12.08
CA TYR A 188 -7.51 12.82 -11.92
C TYR A 188 -6.23 12.58 -12.74
N TYR A 189 -5.91 11.34 -13.12
CA TYR A 189 -4.69 11.01 -13.86
C TYR A 189 -5.00 10.37 -15.22
N GLU A 190 -4.32 10.81 -16.27
CA GLU A 190 -4.44 10.22 -17.62
C GLU A 190 -3.83 8.81 -17.68
N GLU A 191 -2.83 8.56 -16.85
CA GLU A 191 -2.17 7.27 -16.67
C GLU A 191 -1.66 7.14 -15.22
N PRO A 192 -1.49 5.91 -14.70
CA PRO A 192 -0.93 5.72 -13.38
C PRO A 192 0.47 6.32 -13.25
N TYR A 193 0.79 6.87 -12.08
CA TYR A 193 2.14 7.35 -11.77
C TYR A 193 2.75 6.57 -10.61
N VAL A 194 4.09 6.59 -10.53
CA VAL A 194 4.84 5.77 -9.57
C VAL A 194 5.61 6.65 -8.60
N VAL A 195 5.51 6.29 -7.32
CA VAL A 195 6.39 6.75 -6.23
C VAL A 195 7.35 5.63 -5.87
N ASN A 196 8.59 5.96 -5.56
CA ASN A 196 9.58 4.99 -5.12
C ASN A 196 10.11 5.35 -3.75
N GLY A 197 10.52 4.36 -2.97
CA GLY A 197 11.14 4.60 -1.67
C GLY A 197 12.02 3.45 -1.26
N ARG A 198 12.80 3.72 -0.23
CA ARG A 198 13.79 2.78 0.28
C ARG A 198 14.03 3.06 1.75
N TRP A 199 14.20 2.01 2.53
CA TRP A 199 14.60 2.09 3.94
C TRP A 199 15.79 1.19 4.18
N ASN A 200 16.56 1.54 5.21
CA ASN A 200 17.64 0.74 5.76
C ASN A 200 17.19 0.07 7.06
N PHE A 201 17.53 -1.20 7.22
CA PHE A 201 17.30 -1.94 8.44
C PHE A 201 18.08 -1.32 9.60
N ALA A 202 17.41 -1.11 10.72
CA ALA A 202 17.96 -0.50 11.92
C ALA A 202 17.75 -1.45 13.11
N PRO A 203 18.62 -2.46 13.29
CA PRO A 203 18.42 -3.49 14.31
C PRO A 203 18.46 -2.95 15.75
N ASP A 204 19.23 -1.89 15.98
CA ASP A 204 19.29 -1.16 17.26
C ASP A 204 18.51 0.16 17.19
N GLY A 205 17.60 0.29 16.21
CA GLY A 205 16.73 1.46 16.07
C GLY A 205 15.72 1.55 17.21
N GLU A 206 15.19 2.75 17.42
CA GLU A 206 14.13 3.03 18.38
C GLU A 206 13.09 3.93 17.71
N ILE A 207 11.81 3.69 18.02
CA ILE A 207 10.71 4.61 17.68
C ILE A 207 10.54 5.58 18.84
N TRP A 208 10.69 6.86 18.57
CA TRP A 208 10.58 7.93 19.56
C TRP A 208 9.16 8.48 19.65
N GLU A 209 8.86 9.13 20.78
CA GLU A 209 7.63 9.91 20.89
C GLU A 209 7.71 11.14 19.99
N TYR A 210 6.94 11.13 18.91
CA TYR A 210 6.70 12.32 18.09
C TYR A 210 5.66 13.26 18.72
N GLU A 211 5.98 14.54 18.88
CA GLU A 211 5.01 15.56 19.29
C GLU A 211 4.71 16.50 18.11
N CYS A 212 3.49 16.42 17.57
CA CYS A 212 3.04 17.40 16.60
C CYS A 212 2.60 18.68 17.29
N ILE A 213 3.20 19.81 16.93
CA ILE A 213 2.84 21.12 17.47
C ILE A 213 2.28 21.96 16.31
N PRO A 214 0.93 22.03 16.17
CA PRO A 214 0.27 22.72 15.06
C PRO A 214 0.68 24.19 14.89
N GLU A 215 1.09 24.85 15.98
CA GLU A 215 1.49 26.26 16.03
C GLU A 215 2.71 26.56 15.14
N PHE A 216 3.57 25.57 14.89
CA PHE A 216 4.70 25.71 13.95
C PHE A 216 4.28 25.62 12.48
N GLY A 217 3.08 25.09 12.20
CA GLY A 217 2.48 25.01 10.87
C GLY A 217 1.83 26.31 10.38
N GLY A 218 1.78 27.35 11.23
CA GLY A 218 1.28 28.67 10.83
C GLY A 218 -0.23 28.78 10.63
N ILE A 219 -1.01 27.77 11.05
CA ILE A 219 -2.47 27.85 11.07
C ILE A 219 -2.90 28.52 12.40
N GLN A 220 -3.39 29.76 12.31
CA GLN A 220 -4.08 30.45 13.42
C GLN A 220 -5.59 30.28 13.30
#